data_AF-A0A834NT32-F1
#
_entry.id   AF-A0A834NT32-F1
#
_cell.length_a   1.000
_cell.length_b   1.000
_cell.length_c   1.000
_cell.angle_alpha   90.00
_cell.angle_beta   90.00
_cell.angle_gamma   90.00
#
_symmetry.space_group_name_H-M   'P 1'
#
loop_
_entity.id
_entity.type
_entity.pdbx_description
1 polymer ?
#
loop_
_entity_poly.entity_id
_entity_poly.type
_entity_poly.pdbx_seq_one_letter_code
_entity_poly.pdbx_strand_id
1 'polypeptide(L)'
;MNTIARIGIRMWRGKYPSYSTLPPEVVVFTDKDMIICWHPDQGFPYECSKPILEEQVLTSNTVLKIGEKDIQDVFRKKKEDDVIAELAKLTFTTKHKWYPRSRDKKAKKIEPDRPYL
;
A
#
# COMPACT_ATOMS: atom_id res chain seq x y z
N MET A 1 -13.81 30.99 -57.58
CA MET A 1 -13.51 31.39 -56.19
C MET A 1 -14.24 30.43 -55.24
N ASN A 2 -13.44 29.51 -54.69
CA ASN A 2 -13.61 28.53 -53.61
C ASN A 2 -15.03 28.19 -53.10
N THR A 3 -15.52 27.03 -53.53
CA THR A 3 -16.60 26.26 -52.87
C THR A 3 -16.03 25.47 -51.70
N ILE A 4 -16.37 25.85 -50.47
CA ILE A 4 -16.02 25.11 -49.25
C ILE A 4 -16.99 23.94 -49.10
N ALA A 5 -16.52 22.72 -49.39
CA ALA A 5 -17.28 21.50 -49.17
C ALA A 5 -17.43 21.22 -47.66
N ARG A 6 -18.65 21.33 -47.15
CA ARG A 6 -19.01 20.86 -45.81
C ARG A 6 -19.12 19.34 -45.83
N ILE A 7 -18.04 18.65 -45.45
CA ILE A 7 -18.07 17.20 -45.23
C ILE A 7 -18.72 16.97 -43.86
N GLY A 8 -20.01 16.62 -43.88
CA GLY A 8 -20.75 16.22 -42.69
C GLY A 8 -20.33 14.82 -42.26
N ILE A 9 -19.57 14.72 -41.17
CA ILE A 9 -19.26 13.43 -40.52
C ILE A 9 -20.50 13.04 -39.70
N ARG A 10 -21.36 12.21 -40.29
CA ARG A 10 -22.46 11.55 -39.58
C ARG A 10 -21.88 10.43 -38.73
N MET A 11 -21.45 10.75 -37.51
CA MET A 11 -21.03 9.75 -36.52
C MET A 11 -22.25 8.95 -36.03
N TRP A 12 -22.41 7.73 -36.53
CA TRP A 12 -23.25 6.73 -35.89
C TRP A 12 -22.54 6.25 -34.63
N ARG A 13 -22.93 6.79 -33.46
CA ARG A 13 -22.45 6.28 -32.17
C ARG A 13 -23.16 4.95 -31.87
N GLY A 14 -22.53 3.84 -32.22
CA GLY A 14 -22.83 2.55 -31.61
C GLY A 14 -22.59 2.66 -30.10
N LYS A 15 -23.61 2.38 -29.29
CA LYS A 15 -23.51 2.39 -27.83
C LYS A 15 -22.83 1.08 -27.39
N TYR A 16 -21.57 1.15 -27.00
CA TYR A 16 -20.91 0.05 -26.29
C TYR A 16 -21.27 0.12 -24.80
N PRO A 17 -21.57 -1.00 -24.12
CA PRO A 17 -21.90 -0.99 -22.69
C PRO A 17 -20.70 -0.58 -21.85
N SER A 18 -20.90 0.44 -21.00
CA SER A 18 -19.90 1.01 -20.09
C SER A 18 -19.68 0.08 -18.89
N TYR A 19 -18.47 -0.46 -18.71
CA TYR A 19 -18.14 -1.41 -17.65
C TYR A 19 -17.48 -0.81 -16.39
N SER A 20 -17.34 0.51 -16.25
CA SER A 20 -16.70 1.08 -15.05
C SER A 20 -17.21 2.47 -14.67
N THR A 21 -17.38 2.68 -13.38
CA THR A 21 -17.83 3.92 -12.72
C THR A 21 -16.76 5.03 -12.66
N LEU A 22 -15.66 4.90 -13.40
CA LEU A 22 -14.52 5.84 -13.41
C LEU A 22 -14.52 6.72 -14.67
N PRO A 23 -13.96 7.94 -14.62
CA PRO A 23 -14.03 8.89 -15.72
C PRO A 23 -13.29 8.38 -16.98
N PRO A 24 -13.87 8.61 -18.18
CA PRO A 24 -13.46 8.04 -19.46
C PRO A 24 -12.30 8.82 -20.08
N GLU A 25 -11.10 8.73 -19.50
CA GLU A 25 -9.92 9.45 -20.01
C GLU A 25 -9.43 8.81 -21.33
N VAL A 26 -10.06 9.31 -22.41
CA VAL A 26 -9.76 9.21 -23.84
C VAL A 26 -9.24 7.86 -24.35
N VAL A 27 -10.18 7.07 -24.89
CA VAL A 27 -9.90 5.94 -25.78
C VAL A 27 -9.95 6.44 -27.23
N VAL A 28 -8.80 6.52 -27.91
CA VAL A 28 -8.72 6.90 -29.33
C VAL A 28 -8.66 5.65 -30.19
N PHE A 29 -9.63 5.49 -31.08
CA PHE A 29 -9.59 4.49 -32.15
C PHE A 29 -8.90 5.10 -33.37
N THR A 30 -7.80 4.49 -33.81
CA THR A 30 -7.13 4.87 -35.06
C THR A 30 -7.66 4.00 -36.21
N ASP A 31 -7.64 4.50 -37.45
CA ASP A 31 -8.35 3.94 -38.62
C ASP A 31 -8.05 2.47 -39.02
N LYS A 32 -7.21 1.73 -38.27
CA LYS A 32 -6.84 0.32 -38.54
C LYS A 32 -6.51 -0.47 -37.26
N ASP A 33 -7.52 -0.84 -36.49
CA ASP A 33 -7.47 -1.85 -35.40
C ASP A 33 -6.61 -1.53 -34.16
N MET A 34 -6.23 -0.27 -33.93
CA MET A 34 -5.50 0.13 -32.74
C MET A 34 -6.34 0.98 -31.79
N ILE A 35 -6.33 0.59 -30.52
CA ILE A 35 -7.01 1.27 -29.41
C ILE A 35 -5.94 1.86 -28.50
N ILE A 36 -5.94 3.18 -28.35
CA ILE A 36 -5.02 3.90 -27.46
C ILE A 36 -5.81 4.37 -26.25
N CYS A 37 -5.46 3.90 -25.06
CA CYS A 37 -6.05 4.31 -23.79
C CYS A 37 -5.07 5.17 -23.01
N TRP A 38 -5.42 6.42 -22.71
CA TRP A 38 -4.62 7.29 -21.85
C TRP A 38 -5.19 7.29 -20.43
N HIS A 39 -4.48 6.67 -19.48
CA HIS A 39 -4.76 6.80 -18.05
C HIS A 39 -3.76 7.78 -17.38
N PRO A 40 -4.09 9.06 -17.17
CA PRO A 40 -3.26 9.94 -16.35
C PRO A 40 -3.31 9.50 -14.88
N ASP A 41 -2.23 9.74 -14.14
CA ASP A 41 -2.20 9.48 -12.70
C ASP A 41 -3.12 10.46 -11.99
N GLN A 42 -4.10 9.93 -11.24
CA GLN A 42 -4.99 10.74 -10.42
C GLN A 42 -4.30 11.07 -9.08
N GLY A 43 -4.04 12.35 -8.86
CA GLY A 43 -3.53 12.83 -7.58
C GLY A 43 -4.55 12.66 -6.44
N PHE A 44 -4.06 12.47 -5.23
CA PHE A 44 -4.93 12.38 -4.05
C PHE A 44 -5.44 13.78 -3.66
N PRO A 45 -6.76 14.00 -3.54
CA PRO A 45 -7.31 15.30 -3.17
C PRO A 45 -6.98 15.66 -1.72
N TYR A 46 -6.53 16.90 -1.50
CA TYR A 46 -6.10 17.37 -0.18
C TYR A 46 -7.22 17.35 0.86
N GLU A 47 -8.47 17.62 0.46
CA GLU A 47 -9.65 17.61 1.33
C GLU A 47 -9.94 16.23 1.95
N CYS A 48 -9.44 15.15 1.33
CA CYS A 48 -9.56 13.80 1.86
C CYS A 48 -8.39 13.41 2.78
N SER A 49 -7.40 14.28 2.96
CA SER A 49 -6.27 14.05 3.87
C SER A 49 -6.64 14.42 5.31
N LYS A 50 -5.93 13.82 6.27
CA LYS A 50 -6.00 14.20 7.67
C LYS A 50 -4.70 14.92 8.05
N PRO A 51 -4.76 15.93 8.94
CA PRO A 51 -3.55 16.55 9.46
C PRO A 51 -2.73 15.50 10.23
N ILE A 52 -1.40 15.63 10.14
CA ILE A 52 -0.48 14.83 10.94
C ILE A 52 -0.65 15.26 12.39
N LEU A 53 -0.86 14.29 13.30
CA LEU A 53 -0.93 14.56 14.72
C LEU A 53 0.48 14.80 15.25
N GLU A 54 0.70 15.95 15.90
CA GLU A 54 1.94 16.21 16.61
C GLU A 54 1.92 15.45 17.94
N GLU A 55 2.81 14.47 18.10
CA GLU A 55 3.01 13.81 19.38
C GLU A 55 3.64 14.81 20.35
N GLN A 56 2.94 15.12 21.44
CA GLN A 56 3.49 15.93 22.52
C GLN A 56 4.57 15.12 23.23
N VAL A 57 5.82 15.32 22.81
CA VAL A 57 6.98 14.74 23.50
C VAL A 57 7.08 15.41 24.86
N LEU A 58 6.67 14.69 25.91
CA LEU A 58 6.87 15.10 27.29
C LEU A 58 8.38 15.18 27.54
N THR A 59 8.92 16.40 27.52
CA THR A 59 10.35 16.61 27.74
C THR A 59 10.72 16.21 29.17
N SER A 60 11.50 15.14 29.33
CA SER A 60 12.12 14.82 30.60
C SER A 60 13.34 15.73 30.83
N ASN A 61 13.60 16.10 32.09
CA ASN A 61 14.75 16.93 32.48
C ASN A 61 16.11 16.20 32.42
N THR A 62 16.18 15.05 31.76
CA THR A 62 17.41 14.26 31.58
C THR A 62 18.18 14.73 30.36
N VAL A 63 19.51 14.61 30.37
CA VAL A 63 20.38 15.05 29.25
C VAL A 63 19.96 14.44 27.91
N LEU A 64 19.49 13.19 27.94
CA LEU A 64 19.02 12.48 26.74
C LEU A 64 17.55 12.72 26.42
N LYS A 65 16.79 13.42 27.28
CA LYS A 65 15.33 13.56 27.20
C LYS A 65 14.58 12.21 27.10
N ILE A 66 15.20 11.15 27.62
CA ILE A 66 14.59 9.82 27.74
C ILE A 66 14.16 9.65 29.20
N GLY A 67 12.91 9.22 29.43
CA GLY A 67 12.41 8.92 30.76
C GLY A 67 13.12 7.69 31.33
N GLU A 68 13.53 7.73 32.60
CA GLU A 68 14.18 6.59 33.27
C GLU A 68 13.29 5.34 33.27
N LYS A 69 11.97 5.53 33.27
CA LYS A 69 10.96 4.46 33.21
C LYS A 69 11.00 3.71 31.86
N ASP A 70 11.15 4.43 30.75
CA ASP A 70 11.19 3.84 29.41
C ASP A 70 12.42 2.93 29.26
N ILE A 71 13.55 3.37 29.80
CA ILE A 71 14.80 2.60 29.81
C ILE A 71 14.60 1.30 30.60
N GLN A 72 14.06 1.40 31.82
CA GLN A 72 13.83 0.22 32.65
C GLN A 72 12.88 -0.79 31.99
N ASP A 73 11.81 -0.31 31.34
CA ASP A 73 10.85 -1.18 30.66
C ASP A 73 11.44 -1.87 29.43
N VAL A 74 12.29 -1.18 28.66
CA VAL A 74 12.97 -1.76 27.48
C VAL A 74 13.96 -2.86 27.88
N PHE A 75 14.72 -2.66 28.97
CA PHE A 75 15.73 -3.63 29.41
C PHE A 75 15.18 -4.71 30.34
N ARG A 76 13.90 -4.64 30.72
CA ARG A 76 13.28 -5.64 31.58
C ARG A 76 13.13 -6.97 30.85
N LYS A 77 13.80 -8.01 31.36
CA LYS A 77 13.60 -9.39 30.89
C LYS A 77 12.21 -9.88 31.27
N LYS A 78 11.32 -10.01 30.28
CA LYS A 78 9.98 -10.60 30.43
C LYS A 78 10.05 -12.12 30.33
N LYS A 79 9.08 -12.82 30.91
CA LYS A 79 8.92 -14.27 30.72
C LYS A 79 8.43 -14.55 29.30
N GLU A 80 8.84 -15.68 28.72
CA GLU A 80 8.50 -16.03 27.34
C GLU A 80 6.97 -16.10 27.11
N ASP A 81 6.22 -16.64 28.07
CA ASP A 81 4.75 -16.72 27.98
C ASP A 81 4.09 -15.33 27.97
N ASP A 82 4.61 -14.39 28.77
CA ASP A 82 4.10 -13.02 28.82
C ASP A 82 4.37 -12.29 27.50
N VAL A 83 5.56 -12.49 26.92
CA VAL A 83 5.93 -11.94 25.60
C VAL A 83 5.01 -12.46 24.51
N ILE A 84 4.73 -13.77 24.50
CA ILE A 84 3.82 -14.38 23.52
C ILE A 84 2.40 -13.81 23.64
N ALA A 85 1.91 -13.61 24.86
CA ALA A 85 0.59 -13.03 25.11
C ALA A 85 0.51 -11.56 24.66
N GLU A 86 1.54 -10.75 24.96
CA GLU A 86 1.64 -9.36 24.50
C GLU A 86 1.68 -9.28 22.97
N LEU A 87 2.51 -10.10 22.32
CA LEU A 87 2.62 -10.13 20.86
C LEU A 87 1.30 -10.54 20.19
N ALA A 88 0.62 -11.54 20.74
CA ALA A 88 -0.70 -11.95 20.27
C ALA A 88 -1.72 -10.81 20.36
N LYS A 89 -1.72 -10.05 21.47
CA LYS A 89 -2.61 -8.91 21.70
C LYS A 89 -2.30 -7.72 20.78
N LEU A 90 -1.02 -7.37 20.59
CA LEU A 90 -0.59 -6.26 19.74
C LEU A 90 -0.89 -6.51 18.26
N THR A 91 -0.69 -7.75 17.81
CA THR A 91 -0.84 -8.11 16.39
C THR A 91 -2.21 -8.68 16.05
N PHE A 92 -3.12 -8.79 17.03
CA PHE A 92 -4.42 -9.45 16.90
C PHE A 92 -4.31 -10.87 16.30
N THR A 93 -3.31 -11.63 16.75
CA THR A 93 -3.04 -13.00 16.28
C THR A 93 -3.16 -14.02 17.41
N THR A 94 -3.12 -15.31 17.08
CA THR A 94 -3.15 -16.40 18.08
C THR A 94 -1.75 -16.67 18.67
N LYS A 95 -1.68 -17.06 19.95
CA LYS A 95 -0.43 -17.42 20.65
C LYS A 95 0.42 -18.50 19.95
N HIS A 96 -0.22 -19.43 19.23
CA HIS A 96 0.46 -20.54 18.54
C HIS A 96 1.42 -20.12 17.42
N LYS A 97 1.25 -18.91 16.89
CA LYS A 97 2.15 -18.34 15.88
C LYS A 97 3.53 -17.99 16.45
N TRP A 98 3.59 -17.73 17.76
CA TRP A 98 4.77 -17.19 18.44
C TRP A 98 5.58 -18.24 19.19
N TYR A 99 5.09 -19.48 19.30
CA TYR A 99 5.93 -20.58 19.79
C TYR A 99 6.94 -20.99 18.71
N PRO A 100 8.21 -21.20 19.08
CA PRO A 100 9.24 -21.58 18.12
C PRO A 100 8.91 -22.94 17.49
N ARG A 101 8.92 -23.02 16.17
CA ARG A 101 8.76 -24.31 15.48
C ARG A 101 10.05 -25.10 15.57
N SER A 102 9.94 -26.40 15.82
CA SER A 102 11.09 -27.32 15.87
C SER A 102 11.92 -27.32 14.59
N ARG A 103 11.27 -27.06 13.44
CA ARG A 103 11.90 -27.01 12.12
C ARG A 103 12.75 -25.76 11.89
N ASP A 104 12.37 -24.61 12.46
CA ASP A 104 13.01 -23.32 12.17
C ASP A 104 14.36 -23.18 12.89
N LYS A 105 14.60 -23.97 13.95
CA LYS A 105 15.95 -24.14 14.55
C LYS A 105 16.96 -24.76 13.57
N LYS A 106 16.47 -25.39 12.50
CA LYS A 106 17.25 -26.07 11.46
C LYS A 106 16.82 -25.55 10.09
N ALA A 107 16.80 -24.24 9.89
CA ALA A 107 16.73 -23.69 8.53
C ALA A 107 17.84 -24.37 7.72
N LYS A 108 17.45 -25.29 6.83
CA LYS A 108 18.42 -26.01 6.04
C LYS A 108 18.98 -24.97 5.06
N LYS A 109 20.29 -24.72 5.13
CA LYS A 109 21.01 -23.98 4.09
C LYS A 109 21.08 -24.89 2.86
N ILE A 110 19.94 -25.14 2.23
CA ILE A 110 19.89 -25.79 0.92
C ILE A 110 19.95 -24.64 -0.06
N GLU A 111 20.96 -24.64 -0.93
CA GLU A 111 20.92 -23.78 -2.10
C GLU A 111 19.67 -24.15 -2.90
N PRO A 112 18.80 -23.18 -3.23
CA PRO A 112 17.63 -23.47 -4.03
C PRO A 112 18.09 -24.09 -5.36
N ASP A 113 17.41 -25.15 -5.80
CA ASP A 113 17.72 -25.82 -7.08
C ASP A 113 17.72 -24.85 -8.28
N ARG A 114 17.10 -23.68 -8.11
CA ARG A 114 17.12 -22.58 -9.08
C ARG A 114 17.78 -21.34 -8.47
N PRO A 115 19.00 -20.98 -8.89
CA PRO A 115 19.73 -19.84 -8.31
C PRO A 115 19.19 -18.46 -8.72
N TYR A 116 18.18 -18.37 -9.59
CA TYR A 116 17.68 -17.11 -10.16
C TYR A 116 16.14 -17.01 -10.23
N LEU A 117 15.42 -17.77 -9.40
CA LEU A 117 13.96 -17.68 -9.26
C LEU A 117 13.57 -17.48 -7.80
#